data_AF-A0A413I332-F1
#
_entry.id   AF-A0A413I332-F1
#
_cell.length_a   1.000
_cell.length_b   1.000
_cell.length_c   1.000
_cell.angle_alpha   90.00
_cell.angle_beta   90.00
_cell.angle_gamma   90.00
#
_symmetry.space_group_name_H-M   'P 1'
#
loop_
_entity.id
_entity.type
_entity.pdbx_description
1 polymer ?
#
loop_
_entity_poly.entity_id
_entity_poly.type
_entity_poly.pdbx_seq_one_letter_code
_entity_poly.pdbx_strand_id
1 'polypeptide(L)'
;MAKSEIMIRGRIGNMIFYRVKGVTRIRSVPLSTGKPDSSKCRSARLRLIAAVRFYQRLQDSRFRDIWRMAAKDTAINGYNLFVKQNIHVFNDRTLFDPVRLQLVFGALPPMNCLELSEQTGRRIVLTWKNSLEPAGIRASDRVGVVALCEGRMYSPLWLDKIANCRQEQRATVELDDLSAGTVHLYCFFVSADGSAYSSGSYLCIHLNSDV
;
A
#
# COMPACT_ATOMS: atom_id res chain seq x y z
N MET A 1 44.76 12.14 -10.05
CA MET A 1 44.78 11.60 -8.67
C MET A 1 43.47 10.86 -8.41
N ALA A 2 43.51 9.53 -8.34
CA ALA A 2 42.35 8.76 -7.91
C ALA A 2 42.20 8.95 -6.38
N LYS A 3 41.15 9.65 -5.93
CA LYS A 3 40.80 9.65 -4.51
C LYS A 3 40.34 8.23 -4.17
N SER A 4 41.14 7.50 -3.40
CA SER A 4 40.67 6.27 -2.77
C SER A 4 39.55 6.64 -1.79
N GLU A 5 38.30 6.30 -2.14
CA GLU A 5 37.20 6.39 -1.16
C GLU A 5 37.51 5.41 -0.03
N ILE A 6 37.98 5.91 1.13
CA ILE A 6 38.16 5.09 2.32
C ILE A 6 36.77 4.61 2.75
N MET A 7 36.47 3.35 2.46
CA MET A 7 35.16 2.75 2.73
C MET A 7 35.10 2.28 4.20
N ILE A 8 34.69 3.18 5.10
CA ILE A 8 34.53 2.85 6.52
C ILE A 8 33.28 1.99 6.72
N ARG A 9 33.46 0.75 7.17
CA ARG A 9 32.40 -0.19 7.58
C ARG A 9 32.83 -0.93 8.84
N GLY A 10 31.86 -1.30 9.68
CA GLY A 10 32.11 -2.07 10.89
C GLY A 10 31.69 -1.35 12.17
N ARG A 11 32.13 -1.84 13.32
CA ARG A 11 31.78 -1.30 14.63
C ARG A 11 33.01 -0.72 15.31
N ILE A 12 32.88 0.49 15.86
CA ILE A 12 33.90 1.14 16.69
C ILE A 12 33.21 1.63 17.96
N GLY A 13 33.57 1.05 19.12
CA GLY A 13 32.90 1.32 20.39
C GLY A 13 31.40 0.99 20.33
N ASN A 14 30.56 1.99 20.64
CA ASN A 14 29.11 1.89 20.50
C ASN A 14 28.60 2.40 19.14
N MET A 15 29.46 2.74 18.18
CA MET A 15 29.06 3.23 16.87
C MET A 15 29.19 2.13 15.82
N ILE A 16 28.20 2.03 14.92
CA ILE A 16 28.19 1.13 13.77
C ILE A 16 28.16 1.96 12.49
N PHE A 17 29.17 1.75 11.64
CA PHE A 17 29.36 2.35 10.32
C PHE A 17 28.90 1.36 9.25
N TYR A 18 28.01 1.80 8.37
CA TYR A 18 27.44 0.96 7.30
C TYR A 18 27.08 1.81 6.08
N ARG A 19 26.99 1.19 4.90
CA ARG A 19 26.67 1.88 3.64
C ARG A 19 25.31 1.41 3.11
N VAL A 20 24.46 2.35 2.70
CA VAL A 20 23.16 2.06 2.09
C VAL A 20 22.97 2.97 0.88
N LYS A 21 22.67 2.38 -0.29
CA LYS A 21 22.51 3.10 -1.56
C LYS A 21 23.64 4.13 -1.82
N GLY A 22 24.90 3.71 -1.63
CA GLY A 22 26.06 4.56 -1.84
C GLY A 22 26.39 5.57 -0.72
N VAL A 23 25.52 5.74 0.28
CA VAL A 23 25.71 6.70 1.38
C VAL A 23 26.23 6.02 2.65
N THR A 24 27.30 6.56 3.25
CA THR A 24 27.82 6.10 4.55
C THR A 24 26.93 6.63 5.67
N ARG A 25 26.53 5.74 6.58
CA ARG A 25 25.67 6.02 7.73
C ARG A 25 26.33 5.52 9.00
N ILE A 26 26.05 6.22 10.09
CA ILE A 26 26.53 5.90 11.43
C ILE A 26 25.32 5.77 12.34
N ARG A 27 25.28 4.74 13.17
CA ARG A 27 24.29 4.63 14.26
C ARG A 27 24.98 4.29 15.57
N SER A 28 24.48 4.85 16.67
CA SER A 28 24.88 4.44 18.01
C SER A 28 24.11 3.19 18.46
N VAL A 29 24.72 2.43 19.36
CA VAL A 29 24.13 1.32 20.08
C VAL A 29 24.00 1.74 21.54
N PRO A 30 22.89 1.41 22.22
CA PRO A 30 22.72 1.74 23.63
C PRO A 30 23.88 1.17 24.47
N LEU A 31 24.37 1.96 25.42
CA LEU A 31 25.41 1.54 26.37
C LEU A 31 24.85 0.61 27.45
N SER A 32 23.54 0.68 27.71
CA SER A 32 22.80 -0.19 28.60
C SER A 32 21.41 -0.46 28.02
N THR A 33 20.94 -1.70 28.11
CA THR A 33 19.58 -2.08 27.74
C THR A 33 18.76 -2.28 28.99
N GLY A 34 17.86 -1.33 29.29
CA GLY A 34 16.83 -1.51 30.33
C GLY A 34 15.82 -2.62 29.95
N LYS A 35 15.00 -3.07 30.91
CA LYS A 35 14.02 -4.16 30.74
C LYS A 35 13.15 -3.93 29.48
N PRO A 36 13.34 -4.71 28.40
CA PRO A 36 12.74 -4.45 27.08
C PRO A 36 11.26 -4.87 26.97
N ASP A 37 10.61 -5.23 28.08
CA ASP A 37 9.29 -5.88 28.11
C ASP A 37 8.25 -5.04 28.85
N SER A 38 8.32 -3.71 28.72
CA SER A 38 7.17 -2.86 29.06
C SER A 38 5.98 -3.24 28.16
N SER A 39 4.75 -3.10 28.66
CA SER A 39 3.52 -3.38 27.90
C SER A 39 3.50 -2.61 26.57
N LYS A 40 3.95 -1.36 26.56
CA LYS A 40 4.07 -0.52 25.36
C LYS A 40 5.04 -1.12 24.32
N CYS A 41 6.19 -1.61 24.76
CA CYS A 41 7.16 -2.28 23.87
C CYS A 41 6.57 -3.56 23.27
N ARG A 42 5.81 -4.32 24.06
CA ARG A 42 5.14 -5.54 23.60
C ARG A 42 4.09 -5.24 22.54
N SER A 43 3.21 -4.27 22.76
CA SER A 43 2.21 -3.86 21.77
C SER A 43 2.85 -3.34 20.48
N ALA A 44 3.92 -2.54 20.57
CA ALA A 44 4.65 -2.09 19.39
C ALA A 44 5.25 -3.26 18.58
N ARG A 45 5.78 -4.28 19.27
CA ARG A 45 6.33 -5.49 18.63
C ARG A 45 5.23 -6.32 17.96
N LEU A 46 4.09 -6.52 18.62
CA LEU A 46 2.96 -7.27 18.07
C LEU A 46 2.37 -6.57 16.84
N ARG A 47 2.24 -5.25 16.89
CA ARG A 47 1.82 -4.43 15.74
C ARG A 47 2.77 -4.57 14.56
N LEU A 48 4.08 -4.53 14.81
CA LEU A 48 5.09 -4.76 13.77
C LEU A 48 4.91 -6.17 13.17
N ILE A 49 4.79 -7.21 14.00
CA ILE A 49 4.55 -8.58 13.55
C ILE A 49 3.30 -8.67 12.66
N ALA A 50 2.20 -8.01 13.04
CA ALA A 50 0.97 -7.98 12.25
C ALA A 50 1.19 -7.32 10.87
N ALA A 51 1.86 -6.18 10.82
CA ALA A 51 2.19 -5.48 9.58
C ALA A 51 3.12 -6.30 8.67
N VAL A 52 4.15 -6.94 9.24
CA VAL A 52 5.06 -7.83 8.50
C VAL A 52 4.31 -9.01 7.91
N ARG A 53 3.47 -9.66 8.72
CA ARG A 53 2.65 -10.82 8.28
C ARG A 53 1.67 -10.44 7.18
N PHE A 54 1.13 -9.23 7.22
CA PHE A 54 0.27 -8.71 6.16
C PHE A 54 1.05 -8.57 4.86
N TYR A 55 2.19 -7.86 4.90
CA TYR A 55 3.03 -7.66 3.71
C TYR A 55 3.51 -8.98 3.10
N GLN A 56 3.91 -9.95 3.94
CA GLN A 56 4.34 -11.27 3.48
C GLN A 56 3.24 -12.09 2.79
N ARG A 57 1.97 -11.84 3.13
CA ARG A 57 0.81 -12.52 2.54
C ARG A 57 0.29 -11.86 1.27
N LEU A 58 0.85 -10.73 0.85
CA LEU A 58 0.57 -10.16 -0.47
C LEU A 58 1.08 -11.14 -1.54
N GLN A 59 0.15 -11.91 -2.11
CA GLN A 59 0.44 -12.96 -3.10
C GLN A 59 0.74 -12.35 -4.47
N ASP A 60 0.00 -11.30 -4.83
CA ASP A 60 0.17 -10.62 -6.11
C ASP A 60 1.49 -9.82 -6.13
N SER A 61 2.33 -10.09 -7.14
CA SER A 61 3.64 -9.44 -7.31
C SER A 61 3.52 -7.93 -7.52
N ARG A 62 2.40 -7.45 -8.07
CA ARG A 62 2.17 -6.02 -8.33
C ARG A 62 2.25 -5.18 -7.07
N PHE A 63 1.78 -5.69 -5.92
CA PHE A 63 1.94 -4.96 -4.65
C PHE A 63 3.41 -4.71 -4.32
N ARG A 64 4.26 -5.72 -4.49
CA ARG A 64 5.70 -5.58 -4.23
C ARG A 64 6.33 -4.58 -5.18
N ASP A 65 5.91 -4.59 -6.45
CA ASP A 65 6.37 -3.66 -7.47
C ASP A 65 5.98 -2.22 -7.16
N ILE A 66 4.73 -1.97 -6.76
CA ILE A 66 4.25 -0.64 -6.35
C ILE A 66 5.12 -0.08 -5.24
N TRP A 67 5.34 -0.85 -4.16
CA TRP A 67 6.17 -0.38 -3.04
C TRP A 67 7.64 -0.23 -3.41
N ARG A 68 8.16 -1.08 -4.30
CA ARG A 68 9.52 -0.95 -4.84
C ARG A 68 9.68 0.35 -5.63
N MET A 69 8.72 0.68 -6.50
CA MET A 69 8.70 1.92 -7.28
C MET A 69 8.55 3.15 -6.37
N ALA A 70 7.60 3.11 -5.43
CA ALA A 70 7.40 4.17 -4.44
C ALA A 70 8.67 4.48 -3.62
N ALA A 71 9.48 3.46 -3.34
CA ALA A 71 10.71 3.61 -2.56
C ALA A 71 11.96 3.92 -3.39
N LYS A 72 11.85 4.02 -4.74
CA LYS A 72 13.00 4.18 -5.65
C LYS A 72 13.90 5.34 -5.22
N ASP A 73 13.30 6.50 -5.02
CA ASP A 73 14.00 7.76 -4.68
C ASP A 73 14.10 8.01 -3.17
N THR A 74 13.82 6.99 -2.36
CA THR A 74 13.91 7.09 -0.89
C THR A 74 15.17 6.41 -0.34
N ALA A 75 15.52 6.71 0.90
CA ALA A 75 16.62 6.07 1.61
C ALA A 75 16.32 4.62 2.08
N ILE A 76 15.09 4.14 1.92
CA ILE A 76 14.58 2.85 2.40
C ILE A 76 14.09 1.98 1.22
N ASN A 77 13.80 0.70 1.48
CA ASN A 77 13.23 -0.21 0.48
C ASN A 77 11.69 -0.20 0.55
N GLY A 78 11.03 -0.79 -0.45
CA GLY A 78 9.57 -0.80 -0.54
C GLY A 78 8.87 -1.42 0.66
N TYR A 79 9.40 -2.53 1.17
CA TYR A 79 8.91 -3.16 2.41
C TYR A 79 8.95 -2.20 3.61
N ASN A 80 10.09 -1.55 3.85
CA ASN A 80 10.23 -0.62 4.96
C ASN A 80 9.35 0.62 4.77
N LEU A 81 9.13 1.06 3.54
CA LEU A 81 8.21 2.15 3.22
C LEU A 81 6.76 1.74 3.52
N PHE A 82 6.33 0.54 3.11
CA PHE A 82 5.02 -0.03 3.46
C PHE A 82 4.82 -0.05 4.97
N VAL A 83 5.78 -0.61 5.71
CA VAL A 83 5.67 -0.69 7.19
C VAL A 83 5.62 0.71 7.78
N LYS A 84 6.52 1.62 7.37
CA LYS A 84 6.52 3.01 7.86
C LYS A 84 5.16 3.67 7.66
N GLN A 85 4.55 3.46 6.50
CA GLN A 85 3.33 4.12 6.11
C GLN A 85 2.09 3.49 6.76
N ASN A 86 2.06 2.17 6.94
CA ASN A 86 0.87 1.45 7.38
C ASN A 86 0.94 0.93 8.82
N ILE A 87 2.05 1.07 9.55
CA ILE A 87 2.18 0.46 10.89
C ILE A 87 1.03 0.83 11.83
N HIS A 88 0.48 2.03 11.71
CA HIS A 88 -0.57 2.56 12.57
C HIS A 88 -1.97 1.98 12.30
N VAL A 89 -2.19 1.31 11.16
CA VAL A 89 -3.48 0.66 10.84
C VAL A 89 -3.57 -0.76 11.38
N PHE A 90 -2.47 -1.26 11.93
CA PHE A 90 -2.41 -2.55 12.62
C PHE A 90 -2.52 -2.35 14.13
N ASN A 91 -3.15 -3.31 14.80
CA ASN A 91 -3.10 -3.48 16.24
C ASN A 91 -2.29 -4.74 16.56
N ASP A 92 -2.34 -5.15 17.82
CA ASP A 92 -1.58 -6.27 18.37
C ASP A 92 -2.01 -7.64 17.77
N ARG A 93 -3.11 -7.68 17.00
CA ARG A 93 -3.72 -8.90 16.45
C ARG A 93 -3.86 -8.87 14.93
N THR A 94 -4.30 -7.76 14.35
CA THR A 94 -4.74 -7.68 12.95
C THR A 94 -4.64 -6.26 12.38
N LEU A 95 -4.89 -6.12 11.08
CA LEU A 95 -5.38 -4.89 10.47
C LEU A 95 -6.73 -4.52 11.11
N PHE A 96 -6.82 -3.35 11.76
CA PHE A 96 -8.02 -2.90 12.46
C PHE A 96 -8.66 -1.65 11.86
N ASP A 97 -7.90 -0.87 11.09
CA ASP A 97 -8.36 0.34 10.41
C ASP A 97 -8.14 0.20 8.90
N PRO A 98 -9.01 -0.53 8.19
CA PRO A 98 -8.89 -0.74 6.75
C PRO A 98 -9.04 0.56 5.95
N VAL A 99 -9.77 1.56 6.47
CA VAL A 99 -10.00 2.85 5.80
C VAL A 99 -8.67 3.58 5.56
N ARG A 100 -7.77 3.53 6.54
CA ARG A 100 -6.46 4.20 6.46
C ARG A 100 -5.36 3.35 5.82
N LEU A 101 -5.65 2.08 5.51
CA LEU A 101 -4.66 1.21 4.88
C LEU A 101 -4.31 1.74 3.49
N GLN A 102 -3.03 1.93 3.24
CA GLN A 102 -2.50 2.21 1.92
C GLN A 102 -1.97 0.91 1.33
N LEU A 103 -2.72 0.35 0.37
CA LEU A 103 -2.26 -0.79 -0.44
C LEU A 103 -1.44 -0.35 -1.66
N VAL A 104 -1.83 0.79 -2.23
CA VAL A 104 -1.21 1.40 -3.40
C VAL A 104 -0.71 2.80 -3.04
N PHE A 105 0.50 3.11 -3.49
CA PHE A 105 1.18 4.37 -3.21
C PHE A 105 1.89 4.87 -4.46
N GLY A 106 1.70 6.14 -4.81
CA GLY A 106 2.35 6.75 -5.95
C GLY A 106 1.95 8.21 -6.15
N ALA A 107 2.54 8.82 -7.18
CA ALA A 107 2.48 10.26 -7.41
C ALA A 107 1.39 10.69 -8.41
N LEU A 108 0.67 9.76 -9.04
CA LEU A 108 -0.44 10.14 -9.93
C LEU A 108 -1.56 10.81 -9.10
N PRO A 109 -2.26 11.81 -9.66
CA PRO A 109 -3.38 12.42 -8.96
C PRO A 109 -4.45 11.36 -8.66
N PRO A 110 -5.04 11.34 -7.46
CA PRO A 110 -5.99 10.31 -7.03
C PRO A 110 -7.34 10.40 -7.76
N MET A 111 -8.21 9.42 -7.49
CA MET A 111 -9.63 9.48 -7.85
C MET A 111 -10.34 10.46 -6.93
N ASN A 112 -10.74 11.62 -7.45
CA ASN A 112 -11.47 12.62 -6.69
C ASN A 112 -12.97 12.29 -6.68
N CYS A 113 -13.65 12.56 -5.57
CA CYS A 113 -15.10 12.32 -5.42
C CYS A 113 -15.50 10.91 -5.88
N LEU A 114 -14.72 9.90 -5.46
CA LEU A 114 -15.04 8.51 -5.74
C LEU A 114 -16.32 8.13 -5.01
N GLU A 115 -17.29 7.61 -5.75
CA GLU A 115 -18.61 7.26 -5.25
C GLU A 115 -19.07 5.92 -5.86
N LEU A 116 -19.85 5.17 -5.09
CA LEU A 116 -20.60 4.01 -5.57
C LEU A 116 -21.92 4.52 -6.14
N SER A 117 -22.09 4.49 -7.47
CA SER A 117 -23.30 5.01 -8.10
C SER A 117 -24.42 3.97 -8.15
N GLU A 118 -24.08 2.70 -8.39
CA GLU A 118 -25.04 1.60 -8.52
C GLU A 118 -24.44 0.30 -7.96
N GLN A 119 -25.29 -0.53 -7.36
CA GLN A 119 -24.95 -1.90 -6.94
C GLN A 119 -26.13 -2.82 -7.26
N THR A 120 -25.90 -3.78 -8.15
CA THR A 120 -26.89 -4.76 -8.60
C THR A 120 -26.30 -6.16 -8.44
N GLY A 121 -26.72 -6.87 -7.39
CA GLY A 121 -26.13 -8.16 -7.02
C GLY A 121 -24.63 -8.03 -6.77
N ARG A 122 -23.82 -8.76 -7.54
CA ARG A 122 -22.35 -8.76 -7.48
C ARG A 122 -21.68 -7.80 -8.46
N ARG A 123 -22.46 -6.96 -9.13
CA ARG A 123 -21.94 -5.93 -10.05
C ARG A 123 -22.10 -4.57 -9.42
N ILE A 124 -21.01 -3.81 -9.39
CA ILE A 124 -21.03 -2.41 -8.94
C ILE A 124 -20.60 -1.46 -10.04
N VAL A 125 -21.04 -0.22 -9.91
CA VAL A 125 -20.60 0.89 -10.73
C VAL A 125 -19.97 1.95 -9.84
N LEU A 126 -18.72 2.28 -10.16
CA LEU A 126 -17.96 3.32 -9.51
C LEU A 126 -17.91 4.55 -10.41
N THR A 127 -18.06 5.74 -9.82
CA THR A 127 -17.91 7.02 -10.53
C THR A 127 -16.90 7.91 -9.81
N TRP A 128 -16.21 8.77 -10.56
CA TRP A 128 -15.25 9.72 -10.01
C TRP A 128 -15.19 11.01 -10.83
N LYS A 129 -14.60 12.04 -10.25
CA LYS A 129 -14.24 13.29 -10.93
C LYS A 129 -12.76 13.31 -11.24
N ASN A 130 -12.41 13.82 -12.43
CA ASN A 130 -11.00 14.02 -12.78
C ASN A 130 -10.40 15.17 -11.97
N SER A 131 -9.08 15.12 -11.78
CA SER A 131 -8.32 16.25 -11.25
C SER A 131 -8.40 17.44 -12.21
N LEU A 132 -8.11 18.64 -11.68
CA LEU A 132 -8.01 19.89 -12.46
C LEU A 132 -6.83 19.89 -13.48
N GLU A 133 -6.25 18.73 -13.77
CA GLU A 133 -5.23 18.61 -14.82
C GLU A 133 -5.87 18.90 -16.19
N PRO A 134 -5.10 19.44 -17.14
CA PRO A 134 -5.59 19.65 -18.50
C PRO A 134 -6.18 18.38 -19.10
N ALA A 135 -7.31 18.52 -19.78
CA ALA A 135 -7.97 17.41 -20.44
C ALA A 135 -6.99 16.66 -21.37
N GLY A 136 -6.96 15.33 -21.27
CA GLY A 136 -6.17 14.47 -22.15
C GLY A 136 -4.84 13.95 -21.58
N ILE A 137 -4.16 14.67 -20.68
CA ILE A 137 -2.78 14.31 -20.25
C ILE A 137 -2.71 12.93 -19.53
N ARG A 138 -3.81 12.48 -18.94
CA ARG A 138 -3.92 11.21 -18.20
C ARG A 138 -5.20 10.43 -18.52
N ALA A 139 -5.81 10.74 -19.65
CA ALA A 139 -7.11 10.21 -20.06
C ALA A 139 -7.11 8.67 -20.14
N SER A 140 -5.99 8.08 -20.55
CA SER A 140 -5.76 6.65 -20.71
C SER A 140 -5.19 5.94 -19.47
N ASP A 141 -5.05 6.63 -18.33
CA ASP A 141 -4.72 5.95 -17.08
C ASP A 141 -5.81 4.91 -16.77
N ARG A 142 -5.41 3.65 -16.54
CA ARG A 142 -6.30 2.53 -16.27
C ARG A 142 -6.85 2.59 -14.85
N VAL A 143 -8.07 2.11 -14.66
CA VAL A 143 -8.69 1.94 -13.35
C VAL A 143 -8.21 0.64 -12.71
N GLY A 144 -7.66 0.72 -11.50
CA GLY A 144 -7.35 -0.43 -10.67
C GLY A 144 -8.23 -0.47 -9.43
N VAL A 145 -8.70 -1.65 -9.06
CA VAL A 145 -9.46 -1.88 -7.83
C VAL A 145 -8.92 -3.11 -7.12
N VAL A 146 -8.69 -2.97 -5.82
CA VAL A 146 -8.31 -4.06 -4.92
C VAL A 146 -9.38 -4.22 -3.86
N ALA A 147 -9.84 -5.44 -3.65
CA ALA A 147 -10.82 -5.78 -2.64
C ALA A 147 -10.16 -6.47 -1.43
N LEU A 148 -10.64 -6.14 -0.24
CA LEU A 148 -10.29 -6.83 0.99
C LEU A 148 -11.57 -7.18 1.74
N CYS A 149 -11.87 -8.47 1.84
CA CYS A 149 -13.09 -8.95 2.49
C CYS A 149 -12.88 -9.12 4.00
N GLU A 150 -13.89 -8.76 4.80
CA GLU A 150 -13.91 -9.12 6.22
C GLU A 150 -13.79 -10.65 6.40
N GLY A 151 -13.13 -11.07 7.48
CA GLY A 151 -12.74 -12.48 7.68
C GLY A 151 -11.54 -12.94 6.84
N ARG A 152 -11.17 -12.21 5.77
CA ARG A 152 -9.99 -12.47 4.92
C ARG A 152 -9.06 -11.26 4.82
N MET A 153 -8.91 -10.52 5.93
CA MET A 153 -8.15 -9.26 6.06
C MET A 153 -6.65 -9.33 5.74
N TYR A 154 -6.11 -10.48 5.35
CA TYR A 154 -4.71 -10.66 4.97
C TYR A 154 -4.55 -11.16 3.53
N SER A 155 -5.65 -11.21 2.77
CA SER A 155 -5.69 -11.71 1.40
C SER A 155 -6.35 -10.67 0.48
N PRO A 156 -5.70 -9.52 0.23
CA PRO A 156 -6.22 -8.56 -0.73
C PRO A 156 -6.25 -9.19 -2.13
N LEU A 157 -7.36 -8.96 -2.83
CA LEU A 157 -7.63 -9.50 -4.16
C LEU A 157 -7.63 -8.37 -5.18
N TRP A 158 -6.81 -8.51 -6.22
CA TRP A 158 -6.82 -7.58 -7.34
C TRP A 158 -7.97 -7.93 -8.29
N LEU A 159 -8.78 -6.93 -8.65
CA LEU A 159 -9.91 -7.13 -9.56
C LEU A 159 -9.48 -6.81 -11.00
N ASP A 160 -9.14 -7.84 -11.76
CA ASP A 160 -8.53 -7.72 -13.09
C ASP A 160 -9.53 -7.48 -14.22
N LYS A 161 -10.83 -7.71 -13.97
CA LYS A 161 -11.90 -7.60 -14.98
C LYS A 161 -12.39 -6.16 -15.17
N ILE A 162 -11.47 -5.18 -15.19
CA ILE A 162 -11.78 -3.74 -15.36
C ILE A 162 -10.97 -3.18 -16.53
N ALA A 163 -11.66 -2.80 -17.60
CA ALA A 163 -11.03 -2.22 -18.79
C ALA A 163 -11.11 -0.69 -18.86
N ASN A 164 -11.92 -0.07 -17.99
CA ASN A 164 -12.18 1.36 -18.02
C ASN A 164 -10.92 2.18 -17.74
N CYS A 165 -10.84 3.33 -18.40
CA CYS A 165 -9.81 4.34 -18.19
C CYS A 165 -10.35 5.58 -17.48
N ARG A 166 -9.45 6.43 -16.99
CA ARG A 166 -9.71 7.64 -16.22
C ARG A 166 -10.68 8.61 -16.89
N GLN A 167 -10.59 8.76 -18.22
CA GLN A 167 -11.46 9.66 -18.99
C GLN A 167 -12.94 9.25 -18.96
N GLU A 168 -13.24 7.96 -18.74
CA GLU A 168 -14.62 7.46 -18.78
C GLU A 168 -15.41 7.89 -17.55
N GLN A 169 -14.73 8.30 -16.47
CA GLN A 169 -15.34 8.77 -15.21
C GLN A 169 -16.29 7.78 -14.54
N ARG A 170 -16.32 6.55 -15.05
CA ARG A 170 -17.17 5.45 -14.62
C ARG A 170 -16.47 4.12 -14.90
N ALA A 171 -16.55 3.18 -13.96
CA ALA A 171 -16.10 1.81 -14.14
C ALA A 171 -17.14 0.83 -13.63
N THR A 172 -17.37 -0.24 -14.40
CA THR A 172 -18.11 -1.40 -13.92
C THR A 172 -17.12 -2.38 -13.30
N VAL A 173 -17.45 -2.91 -12.14
CA VAL A 173 -16.63 -3.91 -11.44
C VAL A 173 -17.49 -5.11 -11.09
N GLU A 174 -17.06 -6.28 -11.53
CA GLU A 174 -17.66 -7.56 -11.17
C GLU A 174 -17.00 -8.12 -9.91
N LEU A 175 -17.81 -8.60 -8.97
CA LEU A 175 -17.39 -9.06 -7.63
C LEU A 175 -17.69 -10.55 -7.39
N ASP A 176 -17.86 -11.32 -8.47
CA ASP A 176 -18.21 -12.75 -8.43
C ASP A 176 -17.26 -13.58 -7.57
N ASP A 177 -15.97 -13.23 -7.60
CA ASP A 177 -14.90 -13.95 -6.91
C ASP A 177 -14.82 -13.61 -5.40
N LEU A 178 -15.65 -12.69 -4.89
CA LEU A 178 -15.63 -12.23 -3.50
C LEU A 178 -16.62 -13.00 -2.61
N SER A 179 -16.31 -13.11 -1.32
CA SER A 179 -17.27 -13.64 -0.35
C SER A 179 -18.32 -12.59 0.01
N ALA A 180 -19.53 -13.05 0.35
CA ALA A 180 -20.55 -12.20 0.98
C ALA A 180 -20.04 -11.58 2.29
N GLY A 181 -20.61 -10.44 2.67
CA GLY A 181 -20.24 -9.65 3.83
C GLY A 181 -19.64 -8.29 3.45
N THR A 182 -18.96 -7.67 4.41
CA THR A 182 -18.32 -6.36 4.22
C THR A 182 -17.07 -6.49 3.35
N VAL A 183 -16.98 -5.62 2.34
CA VAL A 183 -15.83 -5.55 1.43
C VAL A 183 -15.28 -4.13 1.43
N HIS A 184 -13.98 -4.03 1.69
CA HIS A 184 -13.20 -2.81 1.58
C HIS A 184 -12.59 -2.72 0.19
N LEU A 185 -12.92 -1.67 -0.56
CA LEU A 185 -12.40 -1.42 -1.90
C LEU A 185 -11.37 -0.30 -1.87
N TYR A 186 -10.23 -0.54 -2.52
CA TYR A 186 -9.17 0.42 -2.74
C TYR A 186 -9.06 0.67 -4.25
N CYS A 187 -9.52 1.83 -4.68
CA CYS A 187 -9.60 2.22 -6.09
C CYS A 187 -8.53 3.25 -6.42
N PHE A 188 -7.82 3.08 -7.53
CA PHE A 188 -6.68 3.91 -7.90
C PHE A 188 -6.48 3.93 -9.41
N PHE A 189 -5.69 4.88 -9.88
CA PHE A 189 -5.24 4.91 -11.27
C PHE A 189 -3.88 4.24 -11.42
N VAL A 190 -3.72 3.58 -12.55
CA VAL A 190 -2.45 3.04 -13.04
C VAL A 190 -2.16 3.72 -14.36
N SER A 191 -0.95 4.21 -14.57
CA SER A 191 -0.60 4.81 -15.87
C SER A 191 -0.79 3.81 -17.01
N ALA A 192 -1.04 4.32 -18.21
CA ALA A 192 -1.27 3.49 -19.40
C ALA A 192 -0.14 2.45 -19.62
N ASP A 193 1.12 2.84 -19.36
CA ASP A 193 2.31 1.99 -19.45
C ASP A 193 2.55 1.10 -18.21
N GLY A 194 1.78 1.28 -17.13
CA GLY A 194 1.91 0.50 -15.89
C GLY A 194 3.06 0.92 -14.96
N SER A 195 3.74 2.03 -15.26
CA SER A 195 4.94 2.48 -14.53
C SER A 195 4.66 3.39 -13.32
N ALA A 196 3.45 3.95 -13.23
CA ALA A 196 3.05 4.86 -12.17
C ALA A 196 1.65 4.55 -11.63
N TYR A 197 1.42 4.92 -10.37
CA TYR A 197 0.18 4.65 -9.64
C TYR A 197 -0.28 5.91 -8.92
N SER A 198 -1.58 6.04 -8.69
CA SER A 198 -2.11 7.02 -7.74
C SER A 198 -2.13 6.42 -6.33
N SER A 199 -2.32 7.28 -5.32
CA SER A 199 -2.75 6.79 -4.01
C SER A 199 -4.16 6.18 -4.13
N GLY A 200 -4.45 5.18 -3.27
CA GLY A 200 -5.76 4.53 -3.22
C GLY A 200 -6.83 5.40 -2.57
N SER A 201 -7.97 5.53 -3.24
CA SER A 201 -9.23 6.03 -2.69
C SER A 201 -10.05 4.86 -2.13
N TYR A 202 -10.73 5.07 -1.01
CA TYR A 202 -11.38 4.00 -0.26
C TYR A 202 -12.91 4.04 -0.39
N LEU A 203 -13.53 2.88 -0.53
CA LEU A 203 -14.97 2.66 -0.36
C LEU A 203 -15.21 1.41 0.49
N CYS A 204 -16.33 1.40 1.22
CA CYS A 204 -16.81 0.22 1.93
C CYS A 204 -18.17 -0.15 1.36
N ILE A 205 -18.35 -1.41 0.99
CA ILE A 205 -19.63 -1.93 0.51
C ILE A 205 -20.02 -3.19 1.29
N HIS A 206 -21.28 -3.60 1.17
CA HIS A 206 -21.77 -4.85 1.70
C HIS A 206 -22.30 -5.73 0.57
N LEU A 207 -21.81 -6.96 0.48
CA LEU A 207 -22.29 -7.96 -0.46
C LEU A 207 -23.24 -8.92 0.25
N ASN A 208 -24.46 -9.02 -0.26
CA ASN A 208 -25.42 -10.01 0.24
C ASN A 208 -24.99 -11.42 -0.22
N SER A 209 -25.34 -12.43 0.56
CA SER A 209 -25.23 -13.81 0.09
C SER A 209 -26.22 -14.00 -1.05
N ASP A 210 -25.79 -14.64 -2.13
CA ASP A 210 -26.73 -15.17 -3.11
C ASP A 210 -27.57 -16.23 -2.36
N VAL A 211 -28.87 -15.99 -2.25
CA VAL A 211 -29.85 -16.95 -1.71
C VAL A 211 -30.32 -17.80 -2.86
#